data_AF-A0A838FFV1-F1
#
_entry.id   AF-A0A838FFV1-F1
#
_cell.length_a   1.000
_cell.length_b   1.000
_cell.length_c   1.000
_cell.angle_alpha   90.00
_cell.angle_beta   90.00
_cell.angle_gamma   90.00
#
_symmetry.space_group_name_H-M   'P 1'
#
loop_
_entity.id
_entity.type
_entity.pdbx_description
1 polymer ?
#
loop_
_entity_poly.entity_id
_entity_poly.type
_entity_poly.pdbx_seq_one_letter_code
_entity_poly.pdbx_strand_id
1 'polypeptide(L)'
;MDFYLSAVLLGLAYCGMGLGIFLTLRIFDIPDITTDGSFTLGASVTAALLSRHLPIPITLLATIIAGALAGYATGMIHTRFNIQPLLAGILVMTSLYSVNLSIMGRSNIPLVNTSNIVQYVQIGSIDQYAWFVVMIIFTISLWLSISWLL
;
A
#
# COMPACT_ATOMS: atom_id res chain seq x y z
N MET A 1 -19.59 -16.83 -10.64
CA MET A 1 -18.14 -17.12 -10.60
C MET A 1 -17.32 -15.85 -10.38
N ASP A 2 -17.82 -14.70 -10.84
CA ASP A 2 -17.09 -13.42 -10.76
C ASP A 2 -16.91 -12.86 -9.35
N PHE A 3 -17.83 -13.18 -8.42
CA PHE A 3 -17.73 -12.79 -7.01
C PHE A 3 -16.50 -13.40 -6.34
N TYR A 4 -16.30 -14.73 -6.48
CA TYR A 4 -15.16 -15.42 -5.88
C TYR A 4 -13.83 -14.93 -6.47
N LEU A 5 -13.77 -14.72 -7.78
CA LEU A 5 -12.58 -14.17 -8.44
C LEU A 5 -12.25 -12.78 -7.91
N SER A 6 -13.25 -11.91 -7.77
CA SER A 6 -13.07 -10.56 -7.21
C SER A 6 -12.59 -10.59 -5.75
N ALA A 7 -13.11 -11.51 -4.95
CA ALA A 7 -12.68 -11.69 -3.56
C ALA A 7 -11.22 -12.13 -3.46
N VAL A 8 -10.79 -13.09 -4.29
CA VAL A 8 -9.37 -13.53 -4.34
C VAL A 8 -8.48 -12.40 -4.83
N LEU A 9 -8.91 -11.64 -5.84
CA LEU A 9 -8.14 -10.53 -6.38
C LEU A 9 -7.92 -9.42 -5.34
N LEU A 10 -8.95 -9.11 -4.55
CA LEU A 10 -8.84 -8.21 -3.41
C LEU A 10 -7.86 -8.77 -2.35
N GLY A 11 -7.95 -10.07 -2.05
CA GLY A 11 -7.01 -10.75 -1.14
C GLY A 11 -5.55 -10.66 -1.60
N LEU A 12 -5.28 -10.86 -2.90
CA LEU A 12 -3.95 -10.69 -3.49
C LEU A 12 -3.46 -9.25 -3.36
N ALA A 13 -4.33 -8.26 -3.54
CA ALA A 13 -3.99 -6.85 -3.35
C ALA A 13 -3.57 -6.52 -1.90
N TYR A 14 -4.23 -7.13 -0.91
CA TYR A 14 -3.88 -6.97 0.51
C TYR A 14 -2.65 -7.78 0.95
N CYS A 15 -2.12 -8.68 0.11
CA CYS A 15 -0.96 -9.49 0.47
C CYS A 15 0.26 -8.62 0.82
N GLY A 16 0.46 -7.49 0.14
CA GLY A 16 1.54 -6.54 0.46
C GLY A 16 1.50 -6.02 1.90
N MET A 17 0.30 -5.75 2.45
CA MET A 17 0.14 -5.34 3.84
C MET A 17 0.58 -6.44 4.80
N GLY A 18 0.14 -7.69 4.56
CA GLY A 18 0.52 -8.84 5.36
C GLY A 18 2.03 -9.13 5.33
N LEU A 19 2.66 -9.00 4.16
CA LEU A 19 4.11 -9.12 4.00
C LEU A 19 4.86 -8.03 4.75
N GLY A 20 4.34 -6.80 4.79
CA GLY A 20 4.90 -5.71 5.60
C GLY A 20 4.93 -6.06 7.10
N ILE A 21 3.81 -6.54 7.64
CA ILE A 21 3.71 -6.96 9.05
C ILE A 21 4.65 -8.14 9.34
N PHE A 22 4.73 -9.09 8.41
CA PHE A 22 5.64 -10.22 8.54
C PHE A 22 7.10 -9.75 8.61
N LEU A 23 7.49 -8.77 7.80
CA LEU A 23 8.84 -8.24 7.77
C LEU A 23 9.23 -7.55 9.09
N THR A 24 8.32 -6.76 9.68
CA THR A 24 8.57 -6.10 10.98
C THR A 24 8.71 -7.11 12.11
N LEU A 25 7.85 -8.12 12.15
CA LEU A 25 7.92 -9.18 13.17
C LEU A 25 9.14 -10.08 13.01
N ARG A 26 9.48 -10.48 11.78
CA ARG A 26 10.53 -11.49 11.55
C ARG A 26 11.93 -10.92 11.55
N ILE A 27 12.13 -9.74 10.98
CA ILE A 27 13.46 -9.11 10.84
C ILE A 27 13.76 -8.21 12.02
N PHE A 28 12.81 -7.36 12.40
CA PHE A 28 13.04 -6.35 13.43
C PHE A 28 12.65 -6.83 14.84
N ASP A 29 12.03 -8.01 14.98
CA ASP A 29 11.52 -8.57 16.24
C ASP A 29 10.63 -7.58 17.01
N ILE A 30 9.87 -6.79 16.26
CA ILE A 30 9.03 -5.70 16.78
C ILE A 30 7.62 -5.83 16.17
N PRO A 31 6.56 -5.80 17.00
CA PRO A 31 5.19 -5.76 16.52
C PRO A 31 4.82 -4.34 16.07
N ASP A 32 5.30 -3.94 14.89
CA ASP A 32 5.00 -2.63 14.31
C ASP A 32 3.75 -2.72 13.41
N ILE A 33 2.69 -1.99 13.82
CA ILE A 33 1.42 -1.89 13.10
C ILE A 33 1.34 -0.69 12.14
N THR A 34 2.41 0.09 11.97
CA THR A 34 2.45 1.21 11.01
C THR A 34 2.28 0.79 9.57
N THR A 35 2.52 -0.47 9.26
CA THR A 35 2.28 -1.09 7.97
C THR A 35 0.82 -0.92 7.52
N ASP A 36 -0.14 -0.92 8.46
CA ASP A 36 -1.56 -0.68 8.15
C ASP A 36 -1.81 0.80 7.78
N GLY A 37 -1.31 1.72 8.62
CA GLY A 37 -1.43 3.16 8.37
C GLY A 37 -0.69 3.63 7.10
N SER A 38 0.48 3.08 6.82
CA SER A 38 1.28 3.41 5.62
C SER A 38 0.66 2.83 4.34
N PHE A 39 0.03 1.65 4.40
CA PHE A 39 -0.72 1.08 3.28
C PHE A 39 -1.89 1.99 2.88
N THR A 40 -2.67 2.45 3.86
CA THR A 40 -3.78 3.38 3.61
C THR A 40 -3.31 4.75 3.12
N LEU A 41 -2.13 5.21 3.57
CA LEU A 41 -1.50 6.43 3.06
C LEU A 41 -1.05 6.31 1.60
N GLY A 42 -0.48 5.17 1.21
CA GLY A 42 -0.20 4.89 -0.21
C GLY A 42 -1.47 4.97 -1.06
N ALA A 43 -2.57 4.39 -0.58
CA ALA A 43 -3.87 4.43 -1.27
C ALA A 43 -4.45 5.86 -1.35
N SER A 44 -4.40 6.63 -0.25
CA SER A 44 -4.93 8.00 -0.19
C SER A 44 -4.19 8.95 -1.13
N VAL A 45 -2.85 8.85 -1.17
CA VAL A 45 -2.00 9.62 -2.10
C VAL A 45 -2.28 9.21 -3.54
N THR A 46 -2.37 7.90 -3.83
CA THR A 46 -2.68 7.41 -5.18
C THR A 46 -4.03 7.97 -5.66
N ALA A 47 -5.07 7.88 -4.83
CA ALA A 47 -6.40 8.36 -5.17
C ALA A 47 -6.43 9.89 -5.36
N ALA A 48 -5.77 10.64 -4.49
CA ALA A 48 -5.69 12.10 -4.60
C ALA A 48 -4.96 12.56 -5.87
N LEU A 49 -3.91 11.87 -6.31
CA LEU A 49 -3.17 12.24 -7.51
C LEU A 49 -3.87 11.78 -8.79
N LEU A 50 -4.46 10.58 -8.82
CA LEU A 50 -5.21 10.08 -9.97
C LEU A 50 -6.48 10.91 -10.21
N SER A 51 -7.16 11.37 -9.15
CA SER A 51 -8.31 12.28 -9.30
C SER A 51 -7.95 13.65 -9.88
N ARG A 52 -6.65 14.02 -9.89
CA ARG A 52 -6.12 15.22 -10.54
C ARG A 52 -5.55 14.94 -11.94
N HIS A 53 -5.74 13.73 -12.49
CA HIS A 53 -5.24 13.31 -13.80
C HIS A 53 -3.71 13.44 -13.96
N LEU A 54 -2.96 13.25 -12.87
CA LEU A 54 -1.50 13.21 -12.93
C LEU A 54 -1.00 11.90 -13.58
N PRO A 55 0.15 11.93 -14.26
CA PRO A 55 0.67 10.75 -14.95
C PRO A 55 1.13 9.68 -13.97
N ILE A 56 0.85 8.41 -14.30
CA ILE A 56 1.07 7.23 -13.46
C ILE A 56 2.51 7.12 -12.90
N PRO A 57 3.59 7.40 -13.65
CA PRO A 57 4.94 7.32 -13.09
C PRO A 57 5.17 8.29 -11.92
N ILE A 58 4.61 9.49 -12.00
CA ILE A 58 4.71 10.50 -10.94
C ILE A 58 3.88 10.07 -9.73
N THR A 59 2.68 9.52 -9.96
CA THR A 59 1.86 9.01 -8.86
C THR A 59 2.54 7.88 -8.12
N LEU A 60 3.20 6.97 -8.84
CA LEU A 60 3.91 5.83 -8.27
C LEU A 60 5.15 6.25 -7.46
N LEU A 61 5.91 7.22 -7.96
CA LEU A 61 7.05 7.77 -7.21
C LEU A 61 6.57 8.47 -5.93
N ALA A 62 5.51 9.28 -6.02
CA ALA A 62 4.95 10.00 -4.88
C ALA A 62 4.42 9.05 -3.80
N THR A 63 3.79 7.93 -4.16
CA THR A 63 3.24 6.97 -3.20
C THR A 63 4.33 6.18 -2.49
N ILE A 64 5.40 5.81 -3.20
CA ILE A 64 6.59 5.19 -2.59
C ILE A 64 7.24 6.14 -1.57
N ILE A 65 7.43 7.41 -1.94
CA ILE A 65 8.00 8.41 -1.03
C ILE A 65 7.10 8.61 0.20
N ALA A 66 5.79 8.66 0.00
CA ALA A 66 4.83 8.81 1.10
C ALA A 66 4.90 7.63 2.08
N GLY A 67 4.95 6.39 1.57
CA GLY A 67 5.14 5.20 2.40
C GLY A 67 6.49 5.18 3.13
N ALA A 68 7.57 5.57 2.45
CA ALA A 68 8.90 5.69 3.06
C ALA A 68 8.94 6.74 4.18
N LEU A 69 8.26 7.88 4.00
CA LEU A 69 8.13 8.91 5.04
C LEU A 69 7.35 8.41 6.25
N ALA A 70 6.31 7.59 6.05
CA ALA A 70 5.59 6.95 7.15
C ALA A 70 6.50 6.03 7.97
N GLY A 71 7.27 5.15 7.31
CA GLY A 71 8.24 4.28 7.99
C GLY A 71 9.37 5.06 8.67
N TYR A 72 9.86 6.13 8.02
CA TYR A 72 10.84 7.04 8.60
C TYR A 72 10.31 7.72 9.86
N ALA A 73 9.05 8.18 9.87
CA ALA A 73 8.44 8.79 11.04
C ALA A 73 8.40 7.82 12.22
N THR A 74 8.03 6.56 12.00
CA THR A 74 8.05 5.52 13.05
C THR A 74 9.46 5.30 13.58
N GLY A 75 10.43 5.13 12.68
CA GLY A 75 11.83 4.94 13.05
C GLY A 75 12.36 6.13 13.86
N MET A 76 12.05 7.36 13.44
CA MET A 76 12.46 8.58 14.15
C MET A 76 11.83 8.67 15.54
N ILE A 77 10.55 8.29 15.68
CA ILE A 77 9.87 8.30 16.98
C ILE A 77 10.54 7.30 17.94
N HIS A 78 10.85 6.11 17.45
CA HIS A 78 11.54 5.10 18.24
C HIS A 78 12.97 5.54 18.61
N THR A 79 13.80 5.97 17.65
CA THR A 79 15.22 6.26 17.89
C THR A 79 15.46 7.58 18.61
N ARG A 80 14.66 8.62 18.33
CA ARG A 80 14.89 9.96 18.89
C ARG A 80 14.16 10.19 20.21
N PHE A 81 12.96 9.65 20.36
CA PHE A 81 12.14 9.86 21.56
C PHE A 81 12.18 8.67 22.52
N ASN A 82 12.92 7.60 22.19
CA ASN A 82 13.04 6.38 23.01
C ASN A 82 11.68 5.77 23.39
N ILE A 83 10.69 5.89 22.50
CA ILE A 83 9.36 5.31 22.69
C ILE A 83 9.41 3.84 22.30
N GLN A 84 8.71 3.00 23.06
CA GLN A 84 8.58 1.58 22.74
C GLN A 84 8.01 1.42 21.32
N PRO A 85 8.59 0.55 20.47
CA PRO A 85 8.27 0.59 19.05
C PRO A 85 6.83 0.17 18.73
N LEU A 86 6.16 -0.62 19.57
CA LEU A 86 4.71 -0.86 19.49
C LEU A 86 3.89 0.44 19.65
N LEU A 87 4.25 1.26 20.65
CA LEU A 87 3.58 2.53 20.91
C LEU A 87 3.88 3.55 19.81
N ALA A 88 5.11 3.60 19.31
CA ALA A 88 5.46 4.38 18.13
C ALA A 88 4.58 3.97 16.92
N GLY A 89 4.36 2.66 16.75
CA GLY A 89 3.49 2.11 15.72
C GLY A 89 2.06 2.65 15.79
N ILE A 90 1.42 2.53 16.95
CA ILE A 90 0.05 3.02 17.18
C ILE A 90 -0.04 4.55 17.01
N LEU A 91 0.94 5.31 17.50
CA LEU A 91 0.97 6.78 17.37
C LEU A 91 1.05 7.24 15.91
N VAL A 92 1.87 6.58 15.09
CA VAL A 92 1.98 6.91 13.67
C VAL A 92 0.72 6.47 12.93
N MET A 93 0.21 5.26 13.17
CA MET A 93 -1.03 4.78 12.53
C MET A 93 -2.21 5.75 12.77
N THR A 94 -2.39 6.20 14.02
CA THR A 94 -3.46 7.15 14.38
C THR A 94 -3.22 8.54 13.77
N SER A 95 -1.97 9.01 13.73
CA SER A 95 -1.61 10.26 13.05
C SER A 95 -1.87 10.20 11.54
N LEU A 96 -1.53 9.07 10.91
CA LEU A 96 -1.73 8.83 9.49
C LEU A 96 -3.21 8.82 9.10
N TYR A 97 -4.11 8.40 9.99
CA TYR A 97 -5.54 8.49 9.76
C TYR A 97 -5.98 9.95 9.49
N SER A 98 -5.52 10.89 10.32
CA SER A 98 -5.78 12.33 10.13
C SER A 98 -5.13 12.87 8.86
N VAL A 99 -3.90 12.43 8.56
CA VAL A 99 -3.17 12.83 7.34
C VAL A 99 -3.90 12.33 6.09
N ASN A 100 -4.40 11.10 6.09
CA ASN A 100 -5.15 10.51 4.97
C ASN A 100 -6.40 11.34 4.65
N LEU A 101 -7.17 11.71 5.68
CA LEU A 101 -8.34 12.57 5.52
C LEU A 101 -7.96 13.97 5.02
N SER A 102 -6.84 14.53 5.50
CA SER A 102 -6.34 15.83 5.03
C SER A 102 -5.91 15.80 3.56
N ILE A 103 -5.21 14.75 3.12
CA ILE A 103 -4.80 14.54 1.73
C ILE A 103 -6.02 14.39 0.82
N MET A 104 -7.00 13.60 1.25
CA MET A 104 -8.20 13.34 0.45
C MET A 104 -9.17 14.52 0.43
N GLY A 105 -9.21 15.33 1.50
CA GLY A 105 -10.15 16.43 1.70
C GLY A 105 -11.63 16.01 1.82
N ARG A 106 -11.93 14.72 1.68
CA ARG A 106 -13.26 14.10 1.69
C ARG A 106 -13.13 12.67 2.19
N SER A 107 -14.23 12.06 2.62
CA SER A 107 -14.26 10.65 3.04
C SER A 107 -14.00 9.68 1.89
N ASN A 108 -14.43 10.00 0.67
CA ASN A 108 -14.27 9.13 -0.50
C ASN A 108 -13.94 9.93 -1.76
N ILE A 109 -13.00 9.44 -2.54
CA ILE A 109 -12.64 9.96 -3.86
C ILE A 109 -13.08 8.92 -4.90
N PRO A 110 -14.10 9.21 -5.73
CA PRO A 110 -14.50 8.29 -6.79
C PRO A 110 -13.41 8.24 -7.86
N LEU A 111 -12.88 7.05 -8.14
CA LEU A 111 -11.90 6.80 -9.20
C LEU A 111 -12.54 6.32 -10.50
N VAL A 112 -13.84 6.60 -10.67
CA VAL A 112 -14.59 6.24 -11.88
C VAL A 112 -14.06 7.05 -13.06
N ASN A 113 -13.76 6.38 -14.17
CA ASN A 113 -13.16 6.96 -15.39
C ASN A 113 -11.75 7.56 -15.23
N THR A 114 -11.01 7.16 -14.21
CA THR A 114 -9.58 7.52 -14.11
C THR A 114 -8.71 6.55 -14.90
N SER A 115 -7.66 7.07 -15.54
CA SER A 115 -6.70 6.26 -16.28
C SER A 115 -5.86 5.45 -15.28
N ASN A 116 -6.00 4.13 -15.33
CA ASN A 116 -5.35 3.21 -14.41
C ASN A 116 -4.31 2.35 -15.12
N ILE A 117 -3.34 1.82 -14.38
CA ILE A 117 -2.36 0.84 -14.90
C ILE A 117 -3.05 -0.34 -15.59
N VAL A 118 -4.22 -0.74 -15.07
CA VAL A 118 -5.04 -1.83 -15.64
C VAL A 118 -5.44 -1.54 -17.09
N GLN A 119 -5.72 -0.28 -17.47
CA GLN A 119 -6.07 0.08 -18.85
C GLN A 119 -4.88 -0.04 -19.80
N TYR A 120 -3.65 0.21 -19.32
CA TYR A 120 -2.44 0.04 -20.11
C TYR A 120 -2.06 -1.43 -20.34
N VAL A 121 -2.57 -2.34 -19.50
CA VAL A 121 -2.31 -3.79 -19.55
C VAL A 121 -3.42 -4.54 -20.30
N GLN A 122 -4.37 -3.84 -20.95
CA GLN A 122 -5.45 -4.48 -21.71
C GLN A 122 -4.92 -5.32 -22.87
N ILE A 123 -4.84 -6.64 -22.65
CA ILE A 123 -4.52 -7.66 -23.65
C ILE A 123 -5.85 -8.31 -24.09
N GLY A 124 -6.64 -7.58 -24.87
CA GLY A 124 -7.86 -8.09 -25.51
C GLY A 124 -8.94 -8.64 -24.56
N SER A 125 -9.71 -9.64 -25.02
CA SER A 125 -10.94 -10.14 -24.38
C SER A 125 -10.75 -11.00 -23.11
N ILE A 126 -9.57 -10.95 -22.46
CA ILE A 126 -9.21 -11.80 -21.30
C ILE A 126 -8.90 -10.93 -20.05
N ASP A 127 -9.41 -9.70 -20.00
CA ASP A 127 -9.04 -8.67 -19.01
C ASP A 127 -9.04 -9.13 -17.55
N GLN A 128 -10.05 -9.88 -17.10
CA GLN A 128 -10.14 -10.30 -15.69
C GLN A 128 -9.14 -11.39 -15.32
N TYR A 129 -8.89 -12.35 -16.22
CA TYR A 129 -7.91 -13.41 -15.98
C TYR A 129 -6.48 -12.91 -16.17
N ALA A 130 -6.25 -11.98 -17.10
CA ALA A 130 -4.95 -11.33 -17.28
C ALA A 130 -4.56 -10.56 -16.01
N TRP A 131 -5.47 -9.75 -15.47
CA TRP A 131 -5.22 -9.02 -14.23
C TRP A 131 -4.99 -9.94 -13.02
N PHE A 132 -5.74 -11.05 -12.94
CA PHE A 132 -5.52 -12.08 -11.92
C PHE A 132 -4.10 -12.67 -11.99
N VAL A 133 -3.61 -13.01 -13.19
CA VAL A 133 -2.24 -13.52 -13.39
C VAL A 133 -1.19 -12.46 -13.01
N VAL A 134 -1.39 -11.20 -13.39
CA VAL A 134 -0.48 -10.10 -13.04
C VAL A 134 -0.38 -9.94 -11.52
N MET A 135 -1.50 -9.99 -10.80
CA MET A 135 -1.51 -9.89 -9.34
C MET A 135 -0.82 -11.09 -8.68
N ILE A 136 -0.98 -12.31 -9.21
CA ILE A 136 -0.24 -13.49 -8.75
C ILE A 136 1.26 -13.30 -8.95
N ILE A 137 1.69 -12.89 -10.14
CA ILE A 137 3.11 -12.64 -10.45
C ILE A 137 3.67 -11.57 -9.51
N PHE A 138 2.92 -10.49 -9.27
CA PHE A 138 3.31 -9.43 -8.36
C PHE A 138 3.47 -9.95 -6.93
N THR A 139 2.50 -10.71 -6.41
CA THR A 139 2.58 -11.31 -5.06
C THR A 139 3.75 -12.27 -4.93
N ILE A 140 3.98 -13.15 -5.93
CA ILE A 140 5.11 -14.09 -5.94
C ILE A 140 6.44 -13.33 -6.00
N SER A 141 6.52 -12.27 -6.80
CA SER A 141 7.71 -11.41 -6.90
C SER A 141 8.03 -10.73 -5.58
N LEU A 142 7.02 -10.18 -4.88
CA LEU A 142 7.20 -9.60 -3.54
C LEU A 142 7.69 -10.65 -2.55
N TRP A 143 7.08 -11.84 -2.55
CA TRP A 143 7.48 -12.93 -1.67
C TRP A 143 8.92 -13.41 -1.94
N LEU A 144 9.30 -13.60 -3.20
CA LEU A 144 10.67 -13.95 -3.59
C LEU A 144 11.68 -12.88 -3.18
N SER A 145 11.34 -11.61 -3.37
CA SER A 145 12.21 -10.48 -2.98
C SER A 145 12.47 -10.46 -1.48
N ILE A 146 11.44 -10.74 -0.67
CA ILE A 146 11.57 -10.84 0.79
C ILE A 146 12.36 -12.09 1.18
N SER A 147 12.08 -13.24 0.55
CA SER A 147 12.81 -14.49 0.80
C SER A 147 14.28 -14.42 0.43
N TRP A 148 14.66 -13.57 -0.53
CA TRP A 148 16.06 -13.33 -0.86
C TRP A 148 16.76 -12.45 0.18
N LEU A 149 16.01 -11.61 0.88
CA LEU A 149 16.53 -10.68 1.89
C LEU A 149 16.69 -11.33 3.27
N LEU A 150 15.87 -12.34 3.57
CA LEU A 150 15.92 -13.17 4.80
C LEU A 150 17.00 -14.26 4.73
#